data_AF-A0A645D631-F1
#
_entry.id   AF-A0A645D631-F1
#
_cell.length_a   1.000
_cell.length_b   1.000
_cell.length_c   1.000
_cell.angle_alpha   90.00
_cell.angle_beta   90.00
_cell.angle_gamma   90.00
#
_symmetry.space_group_name_H-M   'P 1'
#
loop_
_entity.id
_entity.type
_entity.pdbx_description
1 polymer ?
#
loop_
_entity_poly.entity_id
_entity_poly.type
_entity_poly.pdbx_seq_one_letter_code
_entity_poly.pdbx_strand_id
1 'polypeptide(L)'
;MENFVEKFVDKITEETLSTVDNVEFQEELSPTVEMNASEQVYEDELALHPEFGQGNSRALDQAIQKLETEKVTERFPQLEYFGQMHGTYLFAQSSTGLYIIDQHAAQERIKYEYFREKIGEVSNDLQELLVPFVLDYPNNDALKLKEKKHLLEESGIYLEEFGQNSFIVRAHPTWYPNGEEESIIREMIDMLLTTGSVSVKKFREATAIMMSCKRSIKANHYLNEAQARVLLKDLAQCENPFNCPHGRPVLIHFTNSDMERMFKRIQDPH
;
A
#
# COMPACT_ATOMS: atom_id res chain seq x y z
N MET A 1 1.14 -7.37 -23.93
CA MET A 1 1.11 -8.43 -22.89
C MET A 1 0.58 -7.71 -21.67
N GLU A 2 -0.73 -7.72 -21.52
CA GLU A 2 -1.50 -6.82 -20.63
C GLU A 2 -1.26 -7.13 -19.15
N ASN A 3 -1.25 -6.07 -18.35
CA ASN A 3 -0.91 -6.09 -16.93
C ASN A 3 -2.07 -6.68 -16.10
N PHE A 4 -1.80 -7.31 -14.96
CA PHE A 4 -2.84 -7.95 -14.13
C PHE A 4 -3.99 -6.98 -13.76
N VAL A 5 -3.67 -5.70 -13.62
CA VAL A 5 -4.62 -4.61 -13.34
C VAL A 5 -5.64 -4.43 -14.47
N GLU A 6 -5.21 -4.48 -15.73
CA GLU A 6 -6.09 -4.26 -16.90
C GLU A 6 -7.15 -5.35 -17.02
N LYS A 7 -6.80 -6.62 -16.75
CA LYS A 7 -7.74 -7.76 -16.80
C LYS A 7 -8.80 -7.77 -15.70
N PHE A 8 -8.59 -7.03 -14.61
CA PHE A 8 -9.50 -7.01 -13.46
C PHE A 8 -10.62 -5.97 -13.61
N VAL A 9 -10.37 -4.91 -14.36
CA VAL A 9 -11.31 -3.79 -14.59
C VAL A 9 -12.57 -4.23 -15.35
N ASP A 10 -12.49 -5.24 -16.22
CA ASP A 10 -13.61 -5.68 -17.06
C ASP A 10 -14.69 -6.50 -16.35
N LYS A 11 -14.50 -6.93 -15.09
CA LYS A 11 -15.32 -8.01 -14.49
C LYS A 11 -16.38 -7.57 -13.46
N ILE A 12 -16.54 -6.28 -13.16
CA ILE A 12 -17.24 -5.83 -11.93
C ILE A 12 -18.42 -4.87 -12.21
N THR A 13 -19.06 -5.00 -13.36
CA THR A 13 -20.25 -4.22 -13.72
C THR A 13 -21.56 -4.68 -13.07
N GLU A 14 -21.56 -5.69 -12.17
CA GLU A 14 -22.83 -6.39 -11.86
C GLU A 14 -23.48 -6.25 -10.47
N GLU A 15 -22.86 -5.81 -9.36
CA GLU A 15 -23.59 -5.85 -8.07
C GLU A 15 -23.35 -4.66 -7.12
N THR A 16 -24.47 -4.01 -6.78
CA THR A 16 -24.63 -2.73 -6.06
C THR A 16 -25.01 -2.85 -4.57
N LEU A 17 -24.52 -1.89 -3.78
CA LEU A 17 -25.21 -1.05 -2.75
C LEU A 17 -25.78 -1.60 -1.41
N SER A 18 -25.78 -0.66 -0.43
CA SER A 18 -26.44 -0.56 0.90
C SER A 18 -25.65 -1.13 2.11
N THR A 19 -25.56 -0.54 3.32
CA THR A 19 -26.18 0.64 3.98
C THR A 19 -25.37 1.02 5.24
N VAL A 20 -25.63 2.22 5.76
CA VAL A 20 -24.92 3.04 6.78
C VAL A 20 -25.40 2.73 8.22
N ASP A 21 -24.58 3.01 9.27
CA ASP A 21 -24.96 3.89 10.42
C ASP A 21 -23.99 3.90 11.64
N ASN A 22 -23.42 5.11 11.86
CA ASN A 22 -23.23 5.94 13.07
C ASN A 22 -23.05 5.38 14.49
N VAL A 23 -22.02 5.87 15.21
CA VAL A 23 -22.06 6.27 16.64
C VAL A 23 -21.10 7.45 16.92
N GLU A 24 -21.60 8.49 17.59
CA GLU A 24 -20.90 9.68 18.14
C GLU A 24 -20.16 9.39 19.47
N PHE A 25 -19.09 10.16 19.78
CA PHE A 25 -18.77 10.58 21.16
C PHE A 25 -17.91 11.87 21.19
N GLN A 26 -18.18 12.72 22.19
CA GLN A 26 -17.69 14.09 22.37
C GLN A 26 -16.41 14.23 23.24
N GLU A 27 -15.65 15.27 22.87
CA GLU A 27 -14.89 16.28 23.64
C GLU A 27 -13.63 16.03 24.50
N GLU A 28 -12.60 16.78 24.08
CA GLU A 28 -11.58 17.60 24.79
C GLU A 28 -10.47 16.95 25.65
N LEU A 29 -9.21 17.22 25.24
CA LEU A 29 -8.18 17.99 25.97
C LEU A 29 -6.81 17.85 25.29
N SER A 30 -6.17 18.97 24.92
CA SER A 30 -4.73 19.04 24.59
C SER A 30 -3.88 19.07 25.87
N PRO A 31 -2.64 18.54 25.89
CA PRO A 31 -1.49 19.42 25.61
C PRO A 31 -0.25 18.73 24.96
N THR A 32 0.61 19.58 24.41
CA THR A 32 1.99 19.38 23.94
C THR A 32 2.94 18.70 24.94
N VAL A 33 3.73 17.66 24.55
CA VAL A 33 5.00 17.27 25.23
C VAL A 33 6.00 16.54 24.30
N GLU A 34 7.12 17.23 24.02
CA GLU A 34 8.55 16.86 23.97
C GLU A 34 9.09 15.53 23.37
N MET A 35 10.00 15.69 22.40
CA MET A 35 10.78 14.66 21.68
C MET A 35 11.90 13.95 22.47
N ASN A 36 12.03 14.14 23.80
CA ASN A 36 13.20 13.66 24.56
C ASN A 36 13.00 12.33 25.30
N ALA A 37 11.80 11.72 25.27
CA ALA A 37 11.51 10.53 26.05
C ALA A 37 11.99 9.21 25.41
N SER A 38 12.28 9.18 24.11
CA SER A 38 12.59 7.94 23.40
C SER A 38 14.03 7.45 23.59
N GLU A 39 14.99 8.34 23.85
CA GLU A 39 16.40 7.95 24.07
C GLU A 39 16.62 7.34 25.46
N GLN A 40 15.95 7.86 26.50
CA GLN A 40 16.10 7.35 27.87
C GLN A 40 15.46 5.98 28.08
N VAL A 41 14.36 5.68 27.38
CA VAL A 41 13.70 4.36 27.48
C VAL A 41 14.57 3.26 26.87
N TYR A 42 15.33 3.58 25.82
CA TYR A 42 16.26 2.64 25.20
C TYR A 42 17.45 2.31 26.11
N GLU A 43 18.00 3.29 26.82
CA GLU A 43 19.14 3.07 27.73
C GLU A 43 18.76 2.23 28.96
N ASP A 44 17.55 2.41 29.51
CA ASP A 44 17.07 1.65 30.67
C ASP A 44 16.74 0.18 30.34
N GLU A 45 16.23 -0.13 29.13
CA GLU A 45 15.99 -1.52 28.70
C GLU A 45 17.30 -2.28 28.42
N LEU A 46 18.34 -1.59 27.93
CA LEU A 46 19.67 -2.17 27.71
C LEU A 46 20.39 -2.54 29.02
N ALA A 47 20.09 -1.85 30.13
CA ALA A 47 20.63 -2.15 31.45
C ALA A 47 20.10 -3.46 32.07
N LEU A 48 18.94 -3.94 31.61
CA LEU A 48 18.27 -5.15 32.10
C LEU A 48 18.81 -6.45 31.48
N HIS A 49 19.61 -6.36 30.41
CA HIS A 49 20.22 -7.51 29.74
C HIS A 49 21.75 -7.37 29.64
N PRO A 50 22.49 -7.67 30.72
CA PRO A 50 23.94 -7.47 30.79
C PRO A 50 24.75 -8.34 29.80
N GLU A 51 24.13 -9.35 29.18
CA GLU A 51 24.73 -10.17 28.12
C GLU A 51 24.97 -9.40 26.81
N PHE A 52 24.28 -8.27 26.61
CA PHE A 52 24.49 -7.38 25.46
C PHE A 52 25.32 -6.13 25.81
N GLY A 53 25.70 -5.96 27.07
CA GLY A 53 26.13 -4.66 27.62
C GLY A 53 27.55 -4.22 27.26
N GLN A 54 28.51 -5.11 27.03
CA GLN A 54 29.90 -4.69 26.77
C GLN A 54 30.62 -5.70 25.88
N GLY A 55 30.88 -5.31 24.63
CA GLY A 55 31.88 -6.01 23.81
C GLY A 55 31.72 -5.96 22.31
N ASN A 56 30.56 -5.56 21.77
CA ASN A 56 30.32 -5.70 20.34
C ASN A 56 29.60 -4.51 19.68
N SER A 57 29.68 -3.29 20.22
CA SER A 57 29.17 -2.11 19.51
C SER A 57 29.79 -2.02 18.10
N ARG A 58 31.09 -2.31 17.93
CA ARG A 58 31.68 -2.41 16.59
C ARG A 58 31.11 -3.52 15.71
N ALA A 59 30.72 -4.67 16.26
CA ALA A 59 30.12 -5.75 15.47
C ALA A 59 28.65 -5.47 15.13
N LEU A 60 27.94 -4.78 16.02
CA LEU A 60 26.57 -4.29 15.80
C LEU A 60 26.57 -3.15 14.80
N ASP A 61 27.47 -2.17 14.95
CA ASP A 61 27.69 -1.08 14.01
C ASP A 61 28.18 -1.62 12.67
N GLN A 62 29.03 -2.65 12.65
CA GLN A 62 29.42 -3.35 11.41
C GLN A 62 28.28 -4.16 10.82
N ALA A 63 27.39 -4.76 11.61
CA ALA A 63 26.21 -5.46 11.11
C ALA A 63 25.18 -4.48 10.53
N ILE A 64 24.95 -3.35 11.22
CA ILE A 64 24.10 -2.24 10.75
C ILE A 64 24.72 -1.63 9.49
N GLN A 65 26.02 -1.34 9.49
CA GLN A 65 26.71 -0.80 8.33
C GLN A 65 26.75 -1.82 7.18
N LYS A 66 26.85 -3.13 7.46
CA LYS A 66 26.76 -4.18 6.44
C LYS A 66 25.34 -4.30 5.89
N LEU A 67 24.29 -4.17 6.71
CA LEU A 67 22.90 -4.06 6.29
C LEU A 67 22.63 -2.77 5.47
N GLU A 68 23.29 -1.66 5.80
CA GLU A 68 23.19 -0.39 5.07
C GLU A 68 24.01 -0.38 3.76
N THR A 69 25.14 -1.09 3.73
CA THR A 69 26.06 -1.19 2.57
C THR A 69 25.68 -2.34 1.63
N GLU A 70 25.00 -3.37 2.13
CA GLU A 70 24.25 -4.34 1.33
C GLU A 70 22.95 -3.71 0.80
N LYS A 71 23.06 -2.57 0.11
CA LYS A 71 22.31 -2.37 -1.13
C LYS A 71 22.86 -3.31 -2.20
N VAL A 72 22.93 -4.60 -1.88
CA VAL A 72 22.69 -5.60 -2.90
C VAL A 72 21.25 -5.33 -3.25
N THR A 73 21.01 -4.82 -4.46
CA THR A 73 19.75 -5.12 -5.11
C THR A 73 19.73 -6.63 -5.20
N GLU A 74 19.31 -7.31 -4.12
CA GLU A 74 18.93 -8.70 -4.17
C GLU A 74 17.72 -8.69 -5.08
N ARG A 75 18.03 -8.81 -6.37
CA ARG A 75 17.06 -8.84 -7.43
C ARG A 75 16.10 -9.95 -7.02
N PHE A 76 14.82 -9.59 -6.95
CA PHE A 76 13.79 -10.53 -6.52
C PHE A 76 14.00 -11.89 -7.19
N PRO A 77 14.08 -12.98 -6.41
CA PRO A 77 14.47 -14.28 -6.94
C PRO A 77 13.48 -14.74 -8.00
N GLN A 78 13.94 -15.53 -8.97
CA GLN A 78 13.01 -16.20 -9.86
C GLN A 78 12.28 -17.30 -9.07
N LEU A 79 10.98 -17.11 -8.92
CA LEU A 79 10.11 -17.98 -8.13
C LEU A 79 9.36 -18.96 -9.04
N GLU A 80 9.47 -20.25 -8.72
CA GLU A 80 8.67 -21.31 -9.32
C GLU A 80 7.46 -21.58 -8.44
N TYR A 81 6.28 -21.15 -8.89
CA TYR A 81 5.00 -21.45 -8.22
C TYR A 81 4.67 -22.94 -8.26
N PHE A 82 4.23 -23.49 -7.13
CA PHE A 82 3.82 -24.89 -7.03
C PHE A 82 2.55 -25.14 -6.20
N GLY A 83 1.98 -24.13 -5.52
CA GLY A 83 0.74 -24.34 -4.77
C GLY A 83 0.16 -23.11 -4.09
N GLN A 84 -1.07 -23.24 -3.61
CA GLN A 84 -1.78 -22.22 -2.85
C GLN A 84 -2.45 -22.85 -1.63
N MET A 85 -2.56 -22.11 -0.54
CA MET A 85 -3.28 -22.50 0.67
C MET A 85 -4.35 -21.48 1.04
N HIS A 86 -5.54 -22.00 1.35
CA HIS A 86 -6.73 -21.28 1.82
C HIS A 86 -7.20 -20.10 0.96
N GLY A 87 -6.78 -20.02 -0.30
CA GLY A 87 -7.11 -18.84 -1.10
C GLY A 87 -6.41 -17.58 -0.60
N THR A 88 -5.25 -17.70 0.08
CA THR A 88 -4.57 -16.58 0.77
C THR A 88 -3.06 -16.59 0.56
N TYR A 89 -2.42 -17.76 0.71
CA TYR A 89 -0.96 -17.87 0.61
C TYR A 89 -0.56 -18.62 -0.64
N LEU A 90 0.41 -18.09 -1.37
CA LEU A 90 1.06 -18.77 -2.49
C LEU A 90 2.38 -19.38 -2.02
N PHE A 91 2.68 -20.57 -2.52
CA PHE A 91 3.95 -21.24 -2.30
C PHE A 91 4.74 -21.27 -3.60
N ALA A 92 5.99 -20.84 -3.48
CA ALA A 92 6.95 -20.90 -4.55
C ALA A 92 8.32 -21.34 -4.04
N GLN A 93 9.16 -21.85 -4.92
CA GLN A 93 10.53 -22.23 -4.59
C GLN A 93 11.52 -21.50 -5.49
N SER A 94 12.76 -21.41 -5.03
CA SER A 94 13.91 -21.04 -5.84
C SER A 94 15.12 -21.89 -5.43
N SER A 95 16.29 -21.66 -6.04
CA SER A 95 17.54 -22.33 -5.63
C SER A 95 17.92 -22.08 -4.16
N THR A 96 17.40 -21.01 -3.53
CA THR A 96 17.73 -20.62 -2.16
C THR A 96 16.78 -21.18 -1.12
N GLY A 97 15.61 -21.72 -1.51
CA GLY A 97 14.66 -22.36 -0.59
C GLY A 97 13.19 -22.08 -0.89
N LEU A 98 12.37 -22.10 0.16
CA LEU A 98 10.91 -21.97 0.11
C LEU A 98 10.47 -20.52 0.33
N TYR A 99 9.56 -20.05 -0.51
CA TYR A 99 8.93 -18.74 -0.43
C TYR A 99 7.44 -18.90 -0.18
N ILE A 100 6.94 -18.23 0.86
CA ILE A 100 5.52 -18.14 1.20
C ILE A 100 5.10 -16.69 0.98
N ILE A 101 4.15 -16.46 0.08
CA ILE A 101 3.74 -15.12 -0.35
C ILE A 101 2.30 -14.88 0.10
N ASP A 102 2.06 -13.77 0.80
CA ASP A 102 0.73 -13.27 1.04
C ASP A 102 0.19 -12.64 -0.26
N GLN A 103 -0.81 -13.28 -0.86
CA GLN A 103 -1.33 -12.85 -2.16
C GLN A 103 -1.94 -11.44 -2.10
N HIS A 104 -2.53 -11.06 -0.95
CA HIS A 104 -3.21 -9.78 -0.79
C HIS A 104 -2.16 -8.67 -0.68
N ALA A 105 -1.17 -8.86 0.20
CA ALA A 105 -0.06 -7.91 0.36
C ALA A 105 0.72 -7.73 -0.94
N ALA A 106 0.95 -8.81 -1.70
CA ALA A 106 1.60 -8.75 -3.01
C ALA A 106 0.81 -7.91 -4.01
N GLN A 107 -0.51 -8.06 -4.06
CA GLN A 107 -1.36 -7.28 -4.95
C GLN A 107 -1.42 -5.81 -4.57
N GLU A 108 -1.53 -5.50 -3.28
CA GLU A 108 -1.46 -4.12 -2.81
C GLU A 108 -0.15 -3.47 -3.24
N ARG A 109 0.99 -4.16 -3.10
CA ARG A 109 2.29 -3.67 -3.56
C ARG A 109 2.29 -3.38 -5.07
N ILE A 110 1.88 -4.34 -5.89
CA ILE A 110 1.86 -4.18 -7.36
C ILE A 110 0.97 -2.99 -7.75
N LYS A 111 -0.24 -2.91 -7.21
CA LYS A 111 -1.19 -1.82 -7.50
C LYS A 111 -0.67 -0.47 -7.02
N TYR A 112 -0.09 -0.41 -5.83
CA TYR A 112 0.45 0.82 -5.27
C TYR A 112 1.52 1.40 -6.17
N GLU A 113 2.47 0.60 -6.65
CA GLU A 113 3.51 1.11 -7.51
C GLU A 113 2.98 1.57 -8.87
N TYR A 114 2.03 0.84 -9.43
CA TYR A 114 1.30 1.26 -10.63
C TYR A 114 0.62 2.63 -10.44
N PHE A 115 -0.19 2.79 -9.39
CA PHE A 115 -0.89 4.07 -9.15
C PHE A 115 0.06 5.19 -8.76
N ARG A 116 1.11 4.91 -7.99
CA ARG A 116 2.13 5.89 -7.63
C ARG A 116 2.84 6.44 -8.86
N GLU A 117 3.13 5.58 -9.85
CA GLU A 117 3.69 5.99 -11.14
C GLU A 117 2.67 6.83 -11.92
N LYS A 118 1.43 6.33 -12.08
CA LYS A 118 0.37 7.01 -12.84
C LYS A 118 -0.04 8.38 -12.28
N ILE A 119 -0.10 8.53 -10.97
CA ILE A 119 -0.36 9.82 -10.29
C ILE A 119 0.87 10.75 -10.39
N GLY A 120 2.08 10.18 -10.48
CA GLY A 120 3.32 10.91 -10.63
C GLY A 120 3.55 11.45 -12.05
N GLU A 121 3.03 10.76 -13.06
CA GLU A 121 3.06 11.18 -14.46
C GLU A 121 2.29 12.49 -14.65
N VAL A 122 2.90 13.48 -15.30
CA VAL A 122 2.27 14.78 -15.65
C VAL A 122 1.32 14.62 -16.87
N SER A 123 1.00 13.39 -17.25
CA SER A 123 0.09 13.11 -18.35
C SER A 123 -1.35 13.29 -17.87
N ASN A 124 -1.96 14.43 -18.24
CA ASN A 124 -3.37 14.72 -17.98
C ASN A 124 -4.27 14.01 -19.01
N ASP A 125 -4.04 12.72 -19.26
CA ASP A 125 -4.93 11.92 -20.10
C ASP A 125 -6.26 11.73 -19.35
N LEU A 126 -7.25 12.52 -19.74
CA LEU A 126 -8.56 12.57 -19.09
C LEU A 126 -9.61 11.87 -19.96
N GLN A 127 -10.49 11.13 -19.30
CA GLN A 127 -11.69 10.56 -19.84
C GLN A 127 -12.89 11.37 -19.38
N GLU A 128 -13.69 11.86 -20.33
CA GLU A 128 -14.96 12.54 -20.02
C GLU A 128 -16.01 11.55 -19.54
N LEU A 129 -16.77 11.96 -18.52
CA LEU A 129 -17.91 11.23 -18.00
C LEU A 129 -19.11 11.43 -18.92
N LEU A 130 -19.82 10.34 -19.21
CA LEU A 130 -21.11 10.40 -19.91
C LEU A 130 -22.14 11.23 -19.13
N VAL A 131 -22.09 11.13 -17.79
CA VAL A 131 -22.93 11.89 -16.86
C VAL A 131 -22.00 12.52 -15.82
N PRO A 132 -21.89 13.85 -15.78
CA PRO A 132 -21.07 14.53 -14.77
C PRO A 132 -21.55 14.25 -13.35
N PHE A 133 -20.62 14.11 -12.41
CA PHE A 133 -20.95 13.98 -11.00
C PHE A 133 -21.20 15.37 -10.40
N VAL A 134 -22.30 15.50 -9.66
CA VAL A 134 -22.58 16.69 -8.84
C VAL A 134 -22.35 16.32 -7.38
N LEU A 135 -21.45 17.04 -6.73
CA LEU A 135 -21.00 16.76 -5.37
C LEU A 135 -21.38 17.93 -4.47
N ASP A 136 -22.26 17.69 -3.51
CA ASP A 136 -22.70 18.67 -2.53
C ASP A 136 -21.95 18.50 -1.20
N TYR A 137 -21.48 19.61 -0.62
CA TYR A 137 -20.76 19.60 0.64
C TYR A 137 -21.34 20.61 1.65
N PRO A 138 -21.14 20.41 2.96
CA PRO A 138 -21.41 21.45 3.96
C PRO A 138 -20.59 22.72 3.68
N ASN A 139 -21.09 23.88 4.08
CA ASN A 139 -20.44 25.17 3.81
C ASN A 139 -18.96 25.20 4.27
N ASN A 140 -18.67 24.66 5.46
CA ASN A 140 -17.31 24.58 5.98
C ASN A 140 -16.37 23.78 5.05
N ASP A 141 -16.82 22.66 4.53
CA ASP A 141 -16.01 21.80 3.66
C ASP A 141 -15.93 22.36 2.24
N ALA A 142 -17.01 22.98 1.73
CA ALA A 142 -16.99 23.69 0.46
C ALA A 142 -15.96 24.83 0.44
N LEU A 143 -15.81 25.58 1.54
CA LEU A 143 -14.78 26.62 1.67
C LEU A 143 -13.36 26.01 1.61
N LYS A 144 -13.11 24.95 2.38
CA LYS A 144 -11.81 24.23 2.34
C LYS A 144 -11.50 23.68 0.95
N LEU A 145 -12.49 23.14 0.26
CA LEU A 145 -12.33 22.62 -1.10
C LEU A 145 -11.98 23.72 -2.09
N LYS A 146 -12.61 24.89 -2.01
CA LYS A 146 -12.27 26.03 -2.88
C LYS A 146 -10.82 26.48 -2.69
N GLU A 147 -10.32 26.47 -1.46
CA GLU A 147 -8.92 26.80 -1.15
C GLU A 147 -7.94 25.73 -1.65
N LYS A 148 -8.32 24.44 -1.53
CA LYS A 148 -7.41 23.31 -1.74
C LYS A 148 -7.63 22.52 -3.03
N LYS A 149 -8.54 22.94 -3.92
CA LYS A 149 -8.84 22.23 -5.18
C LYS A 149 -7.62 21.99 -6.07
N HIS A 150 -6.63 22.88 -6.02
CA HIS A 150 -5.36 22.70 -6.76
C HIS A 150 -4.62 21.40 -6.40
N LEU A 151 -4.74 20.90 -5.16
CA LEU A 151 -4.14 19.63 -4.76
C LEU A 151 -4.85 18.42 -5.39
N LEU A 152 -6.16 18.55 -5.65
CA LEU A 152 -6.94 17.54 -6.38
C LEU A 152 -6.57 17.54 -7.87
N GLU A 153 -6.37 18.73 -8.45
CA GLU A 153 -5.96 18.88 -9.85
C GLU A 153 -4.61 18.21 -10.13
N GLU A 154 -3.67 18.24 -9.17
CA GLU A 154 -2.38 17.55 -9.27
C GLU A 154 -2.47 16.02 -9.26
N SER A 155 -3.63 15.48 -8.92
CA SER A 155 -3.97 14.05 -9.00
C SER A 155 -5.00 13.77 -10.11
N GLY A 156 -5.25 14.77 -10.98
CA GLY A 156 -6.11 14.68 -12.15
C GLY A 156 -7.61 14.83 -11.87
N ILE A 157 -7.99 15.32 -10.69
CA ILE A 157 -9.39 15.63 -10.37
C ILE A 157 -9.63 17.14 -10.50
N TYR A 158 -10.55 17.50 -11.40
CA TYR A 158 -10.92 18.89 -11.65
C TYR A 158 -12.32 19.17 -11.11
N LEU A 159 -12.40 19.99 -10.07
CA LEU A 159 -13.66 20.45 -9.49
C LEU A 159 -14.09 21.78 -10.12
N GLU A 160 -15.21 21.78 -10.83
CA GLU A 160 -15.88 22.99 -11.31
C GLU A 160 -16.87 23.47 -10.24
N GLU A 161 -16.84 24.75 -9.87
CA GLU A 161 -17.78 25.30 -8.88
C GLU A 161 -19.19 25.46 -9.49
N PHE A 162 -20.20 24.90 -8.82
CA PHE A 162 -21.60 24.96 -9.24
C PHE A 162 -22.47 25.44 -8.08
N GLY A 163 -22.81 26.72 -8.06
CA GLY A 163 -23.54 27.31 -6.94
C GLY A 163 -22.67 27.53 -5.71
N GLN A 164 -23.27 27.53 -4.52
CA GLN A 164 -22.57 27.96 -3.30
C GLN A 164 -21.67 26.85 -2.74
N ASN A 165 -22.22 25.64 -2.63
CA ASN A 165 -21.60 24.51 -1.94
C ASN A 165 -21.51 23.22 -2.78
N SER A 166 -21.75 23.33 -4.09
CA SER A 166 -21.74 22.18 -4.99
C SER A 166 -20.61 22.29 -6.00
N PHE A 167 -20.11 21.14 -6.43
CA PHE A 167 -19.04 21.03 -7.42
C PHE A 167 -19.43 20.01 -8.49
N ILE A 168 -18.99 20.25 -9.72
CA ILE A 168 -19.17 19.34 -10.85
C ILE A 168 -17.82 18.72 -11.21
N VAL A 169 -17.83 17.40 -11.42
CA VAL A 169 -16.73 16.68 -12.06
C VAL A 169 -17.19 16.16 -13.41
N ARG A 170 -16.46 16.53 -14.46
CA ARG A 170 -16.79 16.17 -15.86
C ARG A 170 -15.87 15.12 -16.44
N ALA A 171 -14.69 14.96 -15.87
CA ALA A 171 -13.67 14.06 -16.37
C ALA A 171 -12.84 13.52 -15.22
N HIS A 172 -12.22 12.37 -15.45
CA HIS A 172 -11.30 11.72 -14.52
C HIS A 172 -10.10 11.17 -15.29
N PRO A 173 -8.99 10.82 -14.63
CA PRO A 173 -7.87 10.17 -15.28
C PRO A 173 -8.25 8.83 -15.93
N THR A 174 -7.69 8.54 -17.09
CA THR A 174 -7.99 7.31 -17.88
C THR A 174 -7.62 6.01 -17.16
N TRP A 175 -6.70 6.08 -16.19
CA TRP A 175 -6.24 4.92 -15.42
C TRP A 175 -7.13 4.59 -14.21
N TYR A 176 -8.23 5.32 -14.00
CA TYR A 176 -9.21 4.99 -12.98
C TYR A 176 -9.87 3.64 -13.29
N PRO A 177 -10.07 2.77 -12.27
CA PRO A 177 -10.88 1.57 -12.43
C PRO A 177 -12.31 1.93 -12.85
N ASN A 178 -12.79 1.28 -13.92
CA ASN A 178 -14.15 1.47 -14.41
C ASN A 178 -15.20 1.19 -13.32
N GLY A 179 -16.17 2.10 -13.20
CA GLY A 179 -17.28 2.02 -12.26
C GLY A 179 -16.93 2.38 -10.81
N GLU A 180 -15.71 2.84 -10.55
CA GLU A 180 -15.27 3.27 -9.21
C GLU A 180 -14.93 4.76 -9.13
N GLU A 181 -15.12 5.50 -10.22
CA GLU A 181 -14.62 6.85 -10.42
C GLU A 181 -15.20 7.80 -9.38
N GLU A 182 -16.53 7.83 -9.22
CA GLU A 182 -17.19 8.69 -8.25
C GLU A 182 -16.74 8.38 -6.81
N SER A 183 -16.63 7.09 -6.48
CA SER A 183 -16.22 6.66 -5.14
C SER A 183 -14.77 7.04 -4.85
N ILE A 184 -13.86 6.90 -5.82
CA ILE A 184 -12.47 7.33 -5.70
C ILE A 184 -12.39 8.85 -5.52
N ILE A 185 -13.14 9.62 -6.32
CA ILE A 185 -13.19 11.08 -6.22
C ILE A 185 -13.67 11.52 -4.85
N ARG A 186 -14.77 10.96 -4.35
CA ARG A 186 -15.32 11.28 -3.03
C ARG A 186 -14.32 10.95 -1.92
N GLU A 187 -13.70 9.78 -1.96
CA GLU A 187 -12.73 9.36 -0.96
C GLU A 187 -11.47 10.24 -0.96
N MET A 188 -11.01 10.67 -2.14
CA MET A 188 -9.91 11.64 -2.25
C MET A 188 -10.28 13.01 -1.66
N ILE A 189 -11.51 13.46 -1.88
CA ILE A 189 -12.03 14.69 -1.29
C ILE A 189 -12.12 14.57 0.24
N ASP A 190 -12.68 13.48 0.74
CA ASP A 190 -12.81 13.23 2.19
C ASP A 190 -11.44 13.13 2.87
N MET A 191 -10.47 12.49 2.20
CA MET A 191 -9.08 12.46 2.65
C MET A 191 -8.47 13.86 2.69
N LEU A 192 -8.69 14.70 1.67
CA LEU A 192 -8.21 16.07 1.64
C LEU A 192 -8.83 16.93 2.76
N LEU A 193 -10.13 16.77 3.00
CA LEU A 193 -10.87 17.47 4.05
C LEU A 193 -10.42 17.07 5.45
N THR A 194 -10.13 15.77 5.66
CA THR A 194 -9.73 15.20 6.95
C THR A 194 -8.27 15.48 7.28
N THR A 195 -7.36 15.16 6.35
CA THR A 195 -5.91 15.31 6.57
C THR A 195 -5.45 16.75 6.42
N GLY A 196 -6.23 17.57 5.72
CA GLY A 196 -5.88 18.94 5.37
C GLY A 196 -4.60 19.04 4.54
N SER A 197 -4.15 17.94 3.94
CA SER A 197 -2.80 17.61 3.45
C SER A 197 -1.82 18.79 3.28
N VAL A 198 -0.67 18.66 3.95
CA VAL A 198 0.36 19.69 4.10
C VAL A 198 1.31 19.79 2.88
N SER A 199 1.32 18.80 1.99
CA SER A 199 2.10 18.84 0.75
C SER A 199 1.57 17.90 -0.35
N VAL A 200 1.84 18.29 -1.60
CA VAL A 200 1.55 17.54 -2.83
C VAL A 200 2.04 16.10 -2.78
N LYS A 201 3.32 15.91 -2.41
CA LYS A 201 3.96 14.59 -2.36
C LYS A 201 3.21 13.63 -1.42
N LYS A 202 2.84 14.12 -0.24
CA LYS A 202 2.09 13.33 0.75
C LYS A 202 0.69 12.98 0.26
N PHE A 203 0.04 13.92 -0.44
CA PHE A 203 -1.29 13.68 -1.01
C PHE A 203 -1.25 12.62 -2.12
N ARG A 204 -0.26 12.67 -3.02
CA ARG A 204 -0.06 11.65 -4.07
C ARG A 204 0.21 10.26 -3.49
N GLU A 205 1.09 10.19 -2.50
CA GLU A 205 1.42 8.94 -1.81
C GLU A 205 0.18 8.35 -1.11
N ALA A 206 -0.56 9.16 -0.35
CA ALA A 206 -1.79 8.72 0.31
C ALA A 206 -2.86 8.26 -0.70
N THR A 207 -2.99 8.96 -1.82
CA THR A 207 -3.90 8.57 -2.92
C THR A 207 -3.51 7.22 -3.51
N ALA A 208 -2.23 7.01 -3.82
CA ALA A 208 -1.75 5.73 -4.34
C ALA A 208 -2.00 4.57 -3.37
N ILE A 209 -1.81 4.80 -2.06
CA ILE A 209 -2.13 3.81 -1.01
C ILE A 209 -3.61 3.48 -1.04
N MET A 210 -4.49 4.48 -0.95
CA MET A 210 -5.94 4.30 -0.96
C MET A 210 -6.40 3.50 -2.20
N MET A 211 -5.89 3.85 -3.38
CA MET A 211 -6.24 3.15 -4.62
C MET A 211 -5.69 1.72 -4.68
N SER A 212 -4.57 1.45 -4.03
CA SER A 212 -4.03 0.09 -3.95
C SER A 212 -4.87 -0.85 -3.07
N CYS A 213 -5.55 -0.30 -2.06
CA CYS A 213 -6.45 -1.04 -1.18
C CYS A 213 -7.77 -1.37 -1.88
N LYS A 214 -8.21 -0.49 -2.80
CA LYS A 214 -9.45 -0.67 -3.55
C LYS A 214 -9.45 -1.98 -4.34
N ARG A 215 -10.46 -2.80 -4.03
CA ARG A 215 -10.69 -4.14 -4.58
C ARG A 215 -9.46 -5.06 -4.59
N SER A 216 -8.50 -4.90 -3.68
CA SER A 216 -7.50 -5.95 -3.47
C SER A 216 -8.23 -7.19 -3.02
N ILE A 217 -7.91 -8.31 -3.67
CA ILE A 217 -8.68 -9.55 -3.61
C ILE A 217 -9.19 -9.79 -2.19
N LYS A 218 -10.52 -9.91 -2.05
CA LYS A 218 -11.12 -10.32 -0.78
C LYS A 218 -10.40 -11.60 -0.33
N ALA A 219 -10.03 -11.67 0.94
CA ALA A 219 -9.46 -12.89 1.52
C ALA A 219 -10.28 -14.11 1.09
N ASN A 220 -9.60 -15.22 0.74
CA ASN A 220 -10.17 -16.48 0.25
C ASN A 220 -10.53 -16.57 -1.26
N HIS A 221 -9.94 -15.76 -2.14
CA HIS A 221 -10.04 -16.03 -3.58
C HIS A 221 -8.94 -16.97 -4.05
N TYR A 222 -9.34 -18.11 -4.62
CA TYR A 222 -8.41 -19.04 -5.25
C TYR A 222 -7.93 -18.49 -6.59
N LEU A 223 -6.61 -18.40 -6.74
CA LEU A 223 -5.97 -18.05 -8.00
C LEU A 223 -5.71 -19.35 -8.76
N ASN A 224 -6.00 -19.35 -10.06
CA ASN A 224 -5.49 -20.43 -10.90
C ASN A 224 -3.97 -20.29 -11.06
N GLU A 225 -3.32 -21.36 -11.52
CA GLU A 225 -1.86 -21.42 -11.65
C GLU A 225 -1.30 -20.29 -12.53
N ALA A 226 -1.98 -19.97 -13.64
CA ALA A 226 -1.55 -18.90 -14.54
C ALA A 226 -1.62 -17.53 -13.86
N GLN A 227 -2.68 -17.25 -13.10
CA GLN A 227 -2.83 -16.02 -12.33
C GLN A 227 -1.77 -15.90 -11.24
N ALA A 228 -1.50 -16.99 -10.51
CA ALA A 228 -0.47 -16.99 -9.48
C ALA A 228 0.93 -16.71 -10.07
N ARG A 229 1.27 -17.33 -11.21
CA ARG A 229 2.54 -17.09 -11.91
C ARG A 229 2.66 -15.64 -12.41
N VAL A 230 1.56 -15.05 -12.91
CA VAL A 230 1.53 -13.63 -13.30
C VAL A 230 1.76 -12.74 -12.07
N LEU A 231 1.06 -12.99 -10.95
CA LEU A 231 1.25 -12.22 -9.73
C LEU A 231 2.70 -12.24 -9.24
N LEU A 232 3.36 -13.40 -9.22
CA LEU A 232 4.77 -13.50 -8.83
C LEU A 232 5.70 -12.76 -9.80
N LYS A 233 5.39 -12.80 -11.11
CA LYS A 233 6.15 -12.07 -12.13
C LYS A 233 6.01 -10.57 -11.97
N ASP A 234 4.79 -10.08 -11.76
CA ASP A 234 4.50 -8.66 -11.60
C ASP A 234 5.09 -8.14 -10.29
N LEU A 235 5.01 -8.93 -9.20
CA LEU A 235 5.66 -8.61 -7.93
C LEU A 235 7.18 -8.44 -8.10
N ALA A 236 7.83 -9.31 -8.88
CA ALA A 236 9.26 -9.23 -9.15
C ALA A 236 9.70 -7.97 -9.91
N GLN A 237 8.75 -7.25 -10.53
CA GLN A 237 9.00 -5.99 -11.24
C GLN A 237 8.85 -4.76 -10.35
N CYS A 238 8.28 -4.91 -9.15
CA CYS A 238 8.16 -3.83 -8.20
C CYS A 238 9.53 -3.37 -7.66
N GLU A 239 9.66 -2.09 -7.36
CA GLU A 239 10.81 -1.49 -6.68
C GLU A 239 10.99 -2.06 -5.26
N ASN A 240 9.89 -2.28 -4.52
CA ASN A 240 9.94 -2.90 -3.20
C ASN A 240 8.99 -4.11 -3.11
N PRO A 241 9.42 -5.29 -3.58
CA PRO A 241 8.58 -6.48 -3.61
C PRO A 241 8.41 -7.17 -2.23
N PHE A 242 9.10 -6.69 -1.19
CA PHE A 242 9.19 -7.36 0.11
C PHE A 242 8.19 -6.84 1.14
N ASN A 243 7.71 -5.59 0.99
CA ASN A 243 6.77 -4.98 1.93
C ASN A 243 5.55 -4.43 1.20
N CYS A 244 4.36 -4.53 1.77
CA CYS A 244 3.18 -3.86 1.25
C CYS A 244 3.27 -2.35 1.51
N PRO A 245 2.37 -1.52 0.94
CA PRO A 245 2.38 -0.06 1.14
C PRO A 245 2.20 0.35 2.62
N HIS A 246 1.60 -0.53 3.43
CA HIS A 246 1.41 -0.34 4.88
C HIS A 246 2.56 -0.92 5.73
N GLY A 247 3.63 -1.43 5.10
CA GLY A 247 4.82 -1.95 5.78
C GLY A 247 4.81 -3.43 6.13
N ARG A 248 3.68 -4.15 5.97
CA ARG A 248 3.63 -5.60 6.26
C ARG A 248 4.51 -6.38 5.28
N PRO A 249 5.20 -7.46 5.71
CA PRO A 249 5.94 -8.32 4.78
C PRO A 249 5.01 -8.95 3.73
N VAL A 250 5.44 -8.94 2.47
CA VAL A 250 4.73 -9.61 1.35
C VAL A 250 5.09 -11.08 1.28
N LEU A 251 6.31 -11.44 1.67
CA LEU A 251 6.80 -12.80 1.63
C LEU A 251 7.60 -13.16 2.88
N ILE A 252 7.63 -14.46 3.16
CA ILE A 252 8.52 -15.09 4.12
C ILE A 252 9.38 -16.09 3.34
N HIS A 253 10.68 -16.09 3.60
CA HIS A 253 11.65 -17.00 2.98
C HIS A 253 12.25 -17.93 4.03
N PHE A 254 12.20 -19.23 3.76
CA PHE A 254 12.94 -20.25 4.50
C PHE A 254 14.07 -20.77 3.62
N THR A 255 15.31 -20.62 4.08
CA THR A 255 16.45 -21.18 3.35
C THR A 255 16.44 -22.71 3.43
N ASN A 256 17.18 -23.36 2.53
CA ASN A 256 17.39 -24.82 2.61
C ASN A 256 17.94 -25.23 3.98
N SER A 257 18.88 -24.46 4.55
CA SER A 257 19.44 -24.69 5.87
C SER A 257 18.42 -24.53 6.99
N ASP A 258 17.51 -23.55 6.90
CA ASP A 258 16.42 -23.37 7.88
C ASP A 258 15.50 -24.59 7.88
N MET A 259 15.12 -25.05 6.69
CA MET A 259 14.32 -26.26 6.52
C MET A 259 15.02 -27.49 7.11
N GLU A 260 16.32 -27.67 6.83
CA GLU A 260 17.11 -28.77 7.39
C GLU A 260 17.19 -28.73 8.91
N ARG A 261 17.34 -27.54 9.51
CA ARG A 261 17.33 -27.35 10.96
C ARG A 261 15.97 -27.67 11.57
N MET A 262 14.87 -27.24 10.93
CA MET A 262 13.50 -27.54 11.40
C MET A 262 13.21 -29.05 11.42
N PHE A 263 13.78 -29.82 10.48
CA PHE A 263 13.71 -31.28 10.46
C PHE A 263 14.82 -31.97 11.26
N LYS A 264 15.66 -31.23 12.00
CA LYS A 264 16.79 -31.74 12.79
C LYS A 264 17.79 -32.56 11.97
N ARG A 265 17.98 -32.24 10.69
CA ARG A 265 18.97 -32.86 9.81
C ARG A 265 20.37 -32.32 10.05
N ILE A 266 20.47 -31.07 10.48
CA ILE A 266 21.68 -30.45 11.01
C ILE A 266 21.42 -30.21 12.50
N GLN A 267 22.33 -30.69 13.36
CA GLN A 267 22.33 -30.39 14.79
C GLN A 267 23.51 -29.47 15.07
N ASP A 268 23.28 -28.36 15.74
CA ASP A 268 24.37 -27.54 16.25
C ASP A 268 25.11 -28.36 17.32
N PRO A 269 26.46 -28.45 17.27
CA PRO A 269 27.21 -29.22 18.24
C PRO A 269 26.97 -28.65 19.65
N HIS A 270 26.51 -29.51 20.55
CA HIS A 270 26.35 -29.22 21.98
C HIS A 270 27.70 -28.96 22.67
#